data_AF-A0AAW2RPJ4-F1
#
_entry.id   AF-A0AAW2RPJ4-F1
#
_cell.length_a   1.000
_cell.length_b   1.000
_cell.length_c   1.000
_cell.angle_alpha   90.00
_cell.angle_beta   90.00
_cell.angle_gamma   90.00
#
_symmetry.space_group_name_H-M   'P 1'
#
loop_
_entity.id
_entity.type
_entity.pdbx_description
1 polymer ?
#
loop_
_entity_poly.entity_id
_entity_poly.type
_entity_poly.pdbx_seq_one_letter_code
_entity_poly.pdbx_strand_id
1 'polypeptide(L)'
;MPELIAAVKEQVRNECRPVQNLLFSECKLGLNDLPNQLYEVDWDVILVDGPRGYWPEAPGRMAAIFTAAVLARSKRGGNPKTHVFVHDFNMKVDRITSDEFLCRENLVKSKDMMGHFVLERMDSNASQFCRSSSHSPPSSTS
;
A
#
# COMPACT_ATOMS: atom_id res chain seq x y z
N MET A 1 31.06 -14.20 -3.79
CA MET A 1 30.96 -13.16 -2.73
C MET A 1 30.18 -11.92 -3.20
N PRO A 2 30.46 -11.31 -4.38
CA PRO A 2 29.67 -10.17 -4.88
C PRO A 2 28.20 -10.51 -5.14
N GLU A 3 27.93 -11.71 -5.65
CA GLU A 3 26.57 -12.20 -5.92
C GLU A 3 25.75 -12.38 -4.64
N LEU A 4 26.36 -12.84 -3.56
CA LEU A 4 25.67 -13.01 -2.28
C LEU A 4 25.27 -11.65 -1.68
N ILE A 5 26.16 -10.65 -1.79
CA ILE A 5 25.88 -9.28 -1.36
C ILE A 5 24.79 -8.65 -2.23
N ALA A 6 24.80 -8.90 -3.55
CA ALA A 6 23.76 -8.44 -4.45
C ALA A 6 22.40 -9.08 -4.14
N ALA A 7 22.37 -10.39 -3.89
CA ALA A 7 21.18 -11.12 -3.49
C ALA A 7 20.58 -10.59 -2.17
N VAL A 8 21.42 -10.32 -1.17
CA VAL A 8 20.97 -9.72 0.10
C VAL A 8 20.40 -8.31 -0.11
N LYS A 9 21.06 -7.45 -0.90
CA LYS A 9 20.56 -6.10 -1.22
C LYS A 9 19.21 -6.15 -1.93
N GLU A 10 19.03 -7.11 -2.82
CA GLU A 10 17.77 -7.31 -3.53
C GLU A 10 16.67 -7.85 -2.61
N GLN A 11 17.03 -8.72 -1.67
CA GLN A 11 16.10 -9.25 -0.67
C GLN A 11 15.62 -8.16 0.29
N VAL A 12 16.51 -7.27 0.74
CA VAL A 12 16.15 -6.08 1.54
C VAL A 12 15.19 -5.16 0.79
N ARG A 13 15.41 -4.96 -0.52
CA ARG A 13 14.50 -4.17 -1.37
C ARG A 13 13.11 -4.81 -1.52
N ASN A 14 13.02 -6.13 -1.36
CA ASN A 14 11.79 -6.91 -1.47
C ASN A 14 11.17 -7.27 -0.11
N GLU A 15 11.57 -6.61 0.98
CA GLU A 15 10.97 -6.82 2.31
C GLU A 15 9.47 -6.46 2.32
N CYS A 16 9.10 -5.35 1.67
CA CYS A 16 7.73 -4.85 1.59
C CYS A 16 7.16 -5.02 0.19
N ARG A 17 6.34 -6.05 -0.02
CA ARG A 17 5.74 -6.41 -1.32
C ARG A 17 4.22 -6.22 -1.33
N PRO A 18 3.62 -6.03 -2.51
CA PRO A 18 2.17 -5.89 -2.66
C PRO A 18 1.38 -7.15 -2.25
N VAL A 19 1.98 -8.33 -2.42
CA VAL A 19 1.40 -9.61 -1.99
C VAL A 19 2.35 -10.27 -1.02
N GLN A 20 1.94 -10.40 0.24
CA GLN A 20 2.74 -11.00 1.30
C GLN A 20 1.88 -11.43 2.49
N ASN A 21 2.39 -12.38 3.27
CA ASN A 21 1.77 -12.73 4.55
C ASN A 21 2.24 -11.75 5.63
N LEU A 22 1.37 -10.80 5.99
CA LEU A 22 1.68 -9.77 6.98
C LEU A 22 1.99 -10.33 8.38
N LEU A 23 1.42 -11.49 8.76
CA LEU A 23 1.67 -12.12 10.06
C LEU A 23 3.12 -12.61 10.21
N PHE A 24 3.78 -12.94 9.10
CA PHE A 24 5.16 -13.43 9.08
C PHE A 24 6.08 -12.53 8.24
N SER A 25 5.70 -11.27 8.04
CA SER A 25 6.48 -10.31 7.26
C SER A 25 7.42 -9.52 8.15
N GLU A 26 8.67 -9.36 7.70
CA GLU A 26 9.66 -8.46 8.30
C GLU A 26 9.51 -7.00 7.83
N CYS A 27 8.51 -6.71 6.98
CA CYS A 27 8.24 -5.36 6.50
C CYS A 27 7.77 -4.46 7.65
N LYS A 28 8.59 -3.47 8.03
CA LYS A 28 8.30 -2.53 9.12
C LYS A 28 7.09 -1.62 8.89
N LEU A 29 6.56 -1.56 7.66
CA LEU A 29 5.34 -0.82 7.34
C LEU A 29 4.06 -1.65 7.56
N GLY A 30 4.17 -2.97 7.64
CA GLY A 30 3.02 -3.85 7.86
C GLY A 30 2.57 -3.83 9.32
N LEU A 31 1.27 -3.66 9.55
CA LEU A 31 0.67 -3.95 10.86
C LEU A 31 0.64 -5.47 11.02
N ASN A 32 1.54 -6.03 11.83
CA ASN A 32 1.73 -7.47 12.04
C ASN A 32 1.20 -7.97 13.41
N ASP A 33 0.56 -7.09 14.17
CA ASP A 33 0.01 -7.30 15.51
C ASP A 33 -1.54 -7.30 15.55
N LEU A 34 -2.19 -7.42 14.39
CA LEU A 34 -3.64 -7.59 14.32
C LEU A 34 -4.03 -9.01 14.74
N PRO A 35 -5.26 -9.22 15.28
CA PRO A 35 -5.78 -10.56 15.49
C PRO A 35 -5.71 -11.40 14.19
N ASN A 36 -5.21 -12.64 14.29
CA ASN A 36 -4.91 -13.49 13.14
C ASN A 36 -6.04 -13.58 12.10
N GLN A 37 -7.28 -13.63 12.56
CA GLN A 37 -8.47 -13.71 11.72
C GLN A 37 -8.57 -12.53 10.75
N LEU A 38 -8.10 -11.33 11.13
CA LEU A 38 -8.19 -10.14 10.28
C LEU A 38 -7.30 -10.20 9.04
N TYR A 39 -6.24 -11.01 9.06
CA TYR A 39 -5.39 -11.27 7.88
C TYR A 39 -6.03 -12.24 6.88
N GLU A 40 -6.99 -13.06 7.34
CA GLU A 40 -7.67 -14.08 6.53
C GLU A 40 -9.01 -13.59 5.96
N VAL A 41 -9.50 -12.43 6.40
CA VAL A 41 -10.74 -11.83 5.88
C VAL A 41 -10.53 -11.38 4.43
N ASP A 42 -11.40 -11.84 3.54
CA ASP A 42 -11.50 -11.35 2.17
C ASP A 42 -12.24 -10.00 2.12
N TRP A 43 -11.57 -8.92 2.57
CA TRP A 43 -12.18 -7.59 2.73
C TRP A 43 -12.80 -7.05 1.42
N ASP A 44 -14.10 -6.74 1.46
CA ASP A 44 -14.78 -5.98 0.39
C ASP A 44 -14.51 -4.47 0.49
N VAL A 45 -14.43 -3.96 1.72
CA VAL A 45 -14.23 -2.54 2.02
C VAL A 45 -13.25 -2.39 3.18
N ILE A 46 -12.31 -1.45 3.04
CA ILE A 46 -11.38 -1.03 4.10
C ILE A 46 -11.47 0.49 4.23
N LEU A 47 -11.62 0.99 5.45
CA LEU A 47 -11.56 2.42 5.78
C LEU A 47 -10.31 2.69 6.60
N VAL A 48 -9.44 3.55 6.09
CA VAL A 48 -8.23 4.03 6.76
C VAL A 48 -8.50 5.41 7.33
N ASP A 49 -8.84 5.47 8.61
CA ASP A 49 -9.18 6.72 9.31
C ASP A 49 -8.16 7.13 10.40
N GLY A 50 -7.22 6.27 10.74
CA GLY A 50 -6.21 6.58 11.75
C GLY A 50 -4.94 5.78 11.62
N PRO A 51 -3.96 6.04 12.50
CA PRO A 51 -3.94 7.10 13.52
C PRO A 51 -3.74 8.51 12.93
N ARG A 52 -3.91 9.55 13.75
CA ARG A 52 -3.74 10.95 13.30
C ARG A 52 -2.30 11.22 12.86
N GLY A 53 -2.15 12.17 11.93
CA GLY A 53 -0.86 12.53 11.32
C GLY A 53 -0.55 14.03 11.27
N TYR A 54 -1.25 14.89 12.03
CA TYR A 54 -1.15 16.35 11.86
C TYR A 54 0.06 17.02 12.54
N TRP A 55 0.94 16.25 13.20
CA TRP A 55 2.18 16.74 13.82
C TRP A 55 3.37 15.83 13.47
N PRO A 56 4.64 16.32 13.56
CA PRO A 56 5.80 15.60 13.04
C PRO A 56 6.06 14.23 13.68
N GLU A 57 5.81 14.08 14.98
CA GLU A 57 5.99 12.84 15.75
C GLU A 57 4.73 11.96 15.76
N ALA A 58 3.68 12.36 15.05
CA ALA A 58 2.46 11.59 14.97
C ALA A 58 2.72 10.26 14.27
N PRO A 59 2.09 9.15 14.69
CA PRO A 59 2.30 7.87 14.02
C PRO A 59 1.89 7.92 12.54
N GLY A 60 0.87 8.72 12.20
CA GLY A 60 0.37 8.86 10.84
C GLY A 60 -0.25 7.58 10.27
N ARG A 61 -0.78 7.64 9.05
CA ARG A 61 -1.54 6.54 8.46
C ARG A 61 -0.73 5.63 7.57
N MET A 62 0.60 5.81 7.50
CA MET A 62 1.41 5.15 6.49
C MET A 62 1.33 3.63 6.58
N ALA A 63 1.48 3.08 7.79
CA ALA A 63 1.38 1.65 8.03
C ALA A 63 -0.03 1.10 7.74
N ALA A 64 -1.07 1.87 8.08
CA ALA A 64 -2.46 1.48 7.82
C ALA A 64 -2.79 1.46 6.31
N ILE A 65 -2.32 2.47 5.55
CA ILE A 65 -2.47 2.53 4.09
C ILE A 65 -1.73 1.36 3.44
N PHE A 66 -0.47 1.11 3.83
CA PHE A 66 0.31 -0.03 3.34
C PHE A 66 -0.39 -1.36 3.63
N THR A 67 -0.85 -1.55 4.87
CA THR A 67 -1.53 -2.78 5.30
C THR A 67 -2.83 -2.99 4.51
N ALA A 68 -3.63 -1.94 4.32
CA ALA A 68 -4.84 -2.00 3.49
C ALA A 68 -4.53 -2.41 2.05
N ALA A 69 -3.43 -1.88 1.50
CA ALA A 69 -2.94 -2.19 0.16
C ALA A 69 -2.57 -3.67 0.01
N VAL A 70 -1.88 -4.24 1.01
CA VAL A 70 -1.48 -5.65 1.02
C VAL A 70 -2.66 -6.57 1.26
N LEU A 71 -3.56 -6.26 2.20
CA LEU A 71 -4.77 -7.05 2.47
C LEU A 71 -5.67 -7.13 1.23
N ALA A 72 -5.91 -5.99 0.57
CA ALA A 72 -6.71 -5.94 -0.65
C ALA A 72 -6.13 -6.81 -1.78
N ARG A 73 -4.80 -6.81 -1.93
CA ARG A 73 -4.11 -7.54 -3.01
C ARG A 73 -3.84 -9.01 -2.72
N SER A 74 -3.68 -9.37 -1.44
CA SER A 74 -3.31 -10.72 -0.99
C SER A 74 -4.51 -11.62 -0.71
N LYS A 75 -5.73 -11.09 -0.75
CA LYS A 75 -6.95 -11.86 -0.46
C LYS A 75 -7.11 -13.04 -1.41
N ARG A 76 -7.66 -14.15 -0.92
CA ARG A 76 -7.71 -15.43 -1.65
C ARG A 76 -9.05 -15.66 -2.31
N GLY A 77 -10.11 -15.09 -1.74
CA GLY A 77 -11.50 -15.32 -2.12
C GLY A 77 -12.36 -14.05 -2.01
N GLY A 78 -13.68 -14.27 -2.07
CA GLY A 78 -14.68 -13.19 -2.07
C GLY A 78 -14.70 -12.38 -3.37
N ASN A 79 -15.18 -11.14 -3.28
CA ASN A 79 -15.25 -10.20 -4.39
C ASN A 79 -13.86 -10.01 -5.04
N PRO A 80 -13.72 -9.90 -6.38
CA PRO A 80 -12.42 -9.59 -6.99
C PRO A 80 -11.87 -8.22 -6.60
N LYS A 81 -12.73 -7.28 -6.20
CA LYS A 81 -12.38 -5.89 -5.89
C LYS A 81 -12.47 -5.61 -4.40
N THR A 82 -11.60 -4.75 -3.90
CA THR A 82 -11.66 -4.17 -2.55
C THR A 82 -11.69 -2.65 -2.66
N HIS A 83 -12.66 -2.04 -2.01
CA HIS A 83 -12.78 -0.60 -1.93
C HIS A 83 -11.97 -0.10 -0.74
N VAL A 84 -11.00 0.77 -0.98
CA VAL A 84 -10.19 1.38 0.08
C VAL A 84 -10.52 2.86 0.15
N PHE A 85 -11.00 3.31 1.30
CA PHE A 85 -11.25 4.71 1.59
C PHE A 85 -10.17 5.23 2.53
N VAL A 86 -9.55 6.35 2.20
CA VAL A 86 -8.51 6.99 3.01
C VAL A 86 -9.02 8.36 3.45
N HIS A 87 -9.12 8.56 4.77
CA HIS A 87 -9.42 9.87 5.35
C HIS A 87 -8.16 10.76 5.40
N ASP A 88 -8.35 12.08 5.53
CA ASP A 88 -7.31 13.11 5.44
C ASP A 88 -6.46 13.03 4.14
N PHE A 89 -7.05 12.57 3.03
CA PHE A 89 -6.36 12.43 1.74
C PHE A 89 -5.88 13.77 1.13
N ASN A 90 -6.33 14.90 1.67
CA ASN A 90 -5.80 16.22 1.36
C ASN A 90 -4.43 16.49 2.02
N MET A 91 -4.02 15.70 3.02
CA MET A 91 -2.68 15.78 3.61
C MET A 91 -1.63 15.22 2.65
N LYS A 92 -0.52 15.94 2.49
CA LYS A 92 0.54 15.58 1.53
C LYS A 92 1.10 14.18 1.76
N VAL A 93 1.34 13.82 3.02
CA VAL A 93 1.90 12.50 3.38
C VAL A 93 0.91 11.38 3.03
N ASP A 94 -0.34 11.50 3.49
CA ASP A 94 -1.38 10.50 3.22
C ASP A 94 -1.65 10.34 1.72
N ARG A 95 -1.62 11.44 0.95
CA ARG A 95 -1.73 11.41 -0.52
C ARG A 95 -0.56 10.69 -1.18
N ILE A 96 0.68 11.02 -0.83
CA ILE A 96 1.88 10.38 -1.40
C ILE A 96 1.90 8.89 -1.08
N THR A 97 1.65 8.53 0.19
CA THR A 97 1.60 7.14 0.61
C THR A 97 0.50 6.35 -0.09
N SER A 98 -0.67 6.95 -0.26
CA SER A 98 -1.76 6.32 -1.02
C SER A 98 -1.41 6.16 -2.50
N ASP A 99 -0.84 7.18 -3.14
CA ASP A 99 -0.41 7.10 -4.53
C ASP A 99 0.69 6.02 -4.71
N GLU A 100 1.55 5.80 -3.71
CA GLU A 100 2.61 4.78 -3.72
C GLU A 100 2.07 3.35 -3.54
N PHE A 101 1.19 3.12 -2.56
CA PHE A 101 0.76 1.76 -2.21
C PHE A 101 -0.61 1.40 -2.76
N LEU A 102 -1.57 2.33 -2.82
CA LEU A 102 -2.89 2.08 -3.41
C LEU A 102 -2.91 2.34 -4.92
N CYS A 103 -1.90 3.05 -5.42
CA CYS A 103 -1.65 3.39 -6.81
C CYS A 103 -2.62 4.42 -7.37
N ARG A 104 -2.05 5.46 -7.98
CA ARG A 104 -2.82 6.58 -8.53
C ARG A 104 -3.83 6.11 -9.58
N GLU A 105 -3.47 5.12 -10.37
CA GLU A 105 -4.34 4.52 -11.39
C GLU A 105 -5.59 3.84 -10.83
N ASN A 106 -5.60 3.48 -9.54
CA ASN A 106 -6.75 2.88 -8.87
C ASN A 106 -7.65 3.91 -8.17
N LEU A 107 -7.29 5.21 -8.18
CA LEU A 107 -8.11 6.26 -7.59
C LEU A 107 -9.38 6.48 -8.42
N VAL A 108 -10.52 6.15 -7.85
CA VAL A 108 -11.84 6.36 -8.47
C VAL A 108 -12.27 7.81 -8.31
N LYS A 109 -12.17 8.34 -7.09
CA LYS A 109 -12.57 9.71 -6.77
C LYS A 109 -11.85 10.21 -5.52
N SER A 110 -11.54 11.49 -5.51
CA SER A 110 -11.22 12.22 -4.28
C SER A 110 -12.22 13.35 -4.08
N LYS A 111 -12.75 13.50 -2.88
CA LYS A 111 -13.62 14.62 -2.51
C LYS A 111 -13.28 15.09 -1.11
N ASP A 112 -13.10 16.40 -0.95
CA ASP A 112 -12.75 17.03 0.32
C ASP A 112 -11.53 16.36 0.98
N MET A 113 -11.72 15.65 2.08
CA MET A 113 -10.66 14.94 2.83
C MET A 113 -10.63 13.43 2.54
N MET A 114 -11.43 12.92 1.61
CA MET A 114 -11.57 11.48 1.38
C MET A 114 -11.08 11.07 -0.01
N GLY A 115 -10.20 10.07 -0.05
CA GLY A 115 -9.80 9.36 -1.27
C GLY A 115 -10.47 8.00 -1.35
N HIS A 116 -11.00 7.64 -2.52
CA HIS A 116 -11.60 6.32 -2.78
C HIS A 116 -10.82 5.60 -3.88
N PHE A 117 -10.25 4.46 -3.52
CA PHE A 117 -9.51 3.56 -4.41
C PHE A 117 -10.26 2.23 -4.57
N VAL A 118 -10.07 1.59 -5.72
CA VAL A 118 -10.56 0.23 -5.96
C VAL A 118 -9.39 -0.63 -6.39
N LEU A 119 -9.03 -1.59 -5.55
CA LEU A 119 -7.90 -2.49 -5.77
C LEU A 119 -8.41 -3.86 -6.20
N GLU A 120 -7.66 -4.49 -7.10
CA GLU A 120 -7.84 -5.89 -7.49
C GLU A 120 -6.73 -6.74 -6.86
N ARG A 121 -6.95 -8.06 -6.84
CA ARG A 121 -5.91 -9.02 -6.43
C ARG A 121 -4.71 -8.92 -7.36
N MET A 122 -3.53 -9.19 -6.81
CA MET A 122 -2.29 -9.28 -7.60
C MET A 122 -1.71 -10.69 -7.55
N ASP A 123 -0.88 -11.00 -8.54
CA ASP A 123 -0.10 -12.24 -8.56
C ASP A 123 0.87 -12.28 -7.37
N SER A 124 1.07 -13.45 -6.78
CA SER A 124 1.96 -13.63 -5.61
C SER A 124 3.42 -13.29 -5.89
N ASN A 125 3.82 -13.24 -7.17
CA ASN A 125 5.17 -12.88 -7.58
C ASN A 125 5.33 -11.37 -7.87
N ALA A 126 4.27 -10.57 -7.69
CA ALA A 126 4.35 -9.14 -7.88
C ALA A 126 5.33 -8.50 -6.88
N SER A 127 6.31 -7.76 -7.40
CA SER A 127 7.30 -7.02 -6.61
C SER A 127 7.02 -5.51 -6.53
N GLN A 128 6.18 -4.97 -7.41
CA GLN A 128 5.82 -3.56 -7.45
C GLN A 128 4.32 -3.38 -7.16
N PHE A 129 3.99 -2.36 -6.38
CA PHE A 129 2.60 -2.03 -6.04
C PHE A 129 1.81 -1.52 -7.24
N CYS A 130 2.43 -0.61 -8.00
CA CYS A 130 1.80 0.11 -9.09
C CYS A 130 2.41 -0.31 -10.42
N ARG A 131 1.64 -0.14 -11.49
CA ARG A 131 2.19 -0.33 -12.83
C ARG A 131 3.24 0.75 -13.03
N SER A 132 4.38 0.39 -13.61
CA SER A 132 5.40 1.38 -13.97
C SER A 132 4.76 2.35 -14.96
N SER A 133 4.26 3.48 -14.46
CA SER A 133 3.98 4.62 -15.31
C SER A 133 5.34 5.00 -15.88
N SER A 134 5.50 4.92 -17.20
CA SER A 134 6.60 5.53 -17.92
C SER A 134 6.61 7.02 -17.57
N HIS A 135 7.26 7.38 -16.46
CA HIS A 135 7.60 8.75 -16.11
C HIS A 135 8.70 9.16 -17.08
N SER A 136 8.31 9.56 -18.30
CA SER A 136 9.13 10.49 -19.06
C SER A 136 9.29 11.74 -18.17
N PRO A 137 10.52 12.14 -17.81
CA PRO A 137 10.70 13.43 -17.16
C PRO A 137 10.11 14.51 -18.08
N PRO A 138 9.46 15.55 -17.54
CA PRO A 138 8.98 16.64 -18.37
C PRO A 138 10.17 17.23 -19.12
N SER A 139 10.08 17.26 -20.45
CA SER A 139 11.03 17.97 -21.29
C SER A 139 11.05 19.42 -20.83
N SER A 140 12.14 19.83 -20.18
CA SER A 140 12.43 21.22 -19.89
C SER A 140 12.37 21.99 -21.21
N THR A 141 11.34 22.84 -21.34
CA THR A 141 11.22 23.81 -22.42
C THR A 141 11.31 25.21 -21.83
N SER A 142 12.14 26.02 -22.49
CA SER A 142 12.60 27.39 -22.18
C SER A 142 13.94 27.43 -21.46
#